data_AF-A0A1S8L375-F1
#
_entry.id   AF-A0A1S8L375-F1
#
_cell.length_a   1.000
_cell.length_b   1.000
_cell.length_c   1.000
_cell.angle_alpha   90.00
_cell.angle_beta   90.00
_cell.angle_gamma   90.00
#
_symmetry.space_group_name_H-M   'P 1'
#
loop_
_entity.id
_entity.type
_entity.pdbx_description
1 polymer ?
#
loop_
_entity_poly.entity_id
_entity_poly.type
_entity_poly.pdbx_seq_one_letter_code
_entity_poly.pdbx_strand_id
1 'polypeptide(L)' 'MHSNNFDFYDVFYSLGFFTIDQVQEACRWNVINQSEFKEITGQEYKTNN' A
#
# COMPACT_ATOMS: atom_id res chain seq x y z
N MET A 1 -7.06 -10.55 7.39
CA MET A 1 -8.18 -10.26 6.47
C MET A 1 -7.70 -9.10 5.62
N HIS A 2 -7.46 -9.33 4.34
CA HIS A 2 -7.00 -8.29 3.43
C HIS A 2 -8.17 -7.41 3.02
N SER A 3 -7.91 -6.13 2.82
CA SER A 3 -8.80 -5.16 2.22
C SER A 3 -9.10 -5.60 0.79
N ASN A 4 -10.30 -5.26 0.30
CA ASN A 4 -10.73 -5.65 -1.05
C ASN A 4 -9.84 -5.05 -2.17
N ASN A 5 -8.99 -4.08 -1.82
CA ASN A 5 -8.06 -3.41 -2.73
C ASN A 5 -6.62 -3.93 -2.62
N PHE A 6 -6.34 -4.87 -1.71
CA PHE A 6 -4.98 -5.37 -1.49
C PHE A 6 -4.35 -5.93 -2.76
N ASP A 7 -5.01 -6.90 -3.40
CA ASP A 7 -4.53 -7.53 -4.63
C ASP A 7 -4.33 -6.51 -5.76
N PHE A 8 -5.15 -5.46 -5.80
CA PHE A 8 -4.99 -4.37 -6.77
C PHE A 8 -3.71 -3.58 -6.52
N TYR A 9 -3.43 -3.15 -5.29
CA TYR A 9 -2.19 -2.42 -5.02
C TYR A 9 -0.95 -3.31 -5.10
N ASP A 10 -1.03 -4.57 -4.69
CA ASP A 10 0.07 -5.54 -4.77
C ASP A 10 0.51 -5.78 -6.23
N VAL A 11 -0.45 -6.12 -7.11
CA VAL A 11 -0.16 -6.40 -8.51
C VAL A 11 0.35 -5.14 -9.22
N PHE A 12 -0.32 -4.00 -9.03
CA PHE A 12 0.06 -2.77 -9.74
C PHE A 12 1.38 -2.19 -9.23
N TYR A 13 1.71 -2.37 -7.95
CA TYR A 13 3.03 -2.01 -7.42
C TYR A 13 4.13 -2.95 -7.95
N SER A 14 3.88 -4.28 -7.96
CA SER A 14 4.82 -5.26 -8.54
C SER A 14 5.07 -5.04 -10.04
N LEU A 15 4.07 -4.56 -10.77
CA LEU A 15 4.19 -4.20 -12.18
C LEU A 15 4.84 -2.83 -12.42
N GLY A 16 5.11 -2.06 -11.37
CA GLY A 16 5.73 -0.74 -11.45
C GLY A 16 4.79 0.38 -11.90
N PHE A 17 3.46 0.15 -11.88
CA PHE A 17 2.47 1.18 -12.16
C PHE A 17 2.27 2.14 -10.98
N PHE A 18 2.45 1.66 -9.76
CA PHE A 18 2.40 2.48 -8.55
C PHE A 18 3.78 2.69 -7.95
N THR A 19 4.02 3.91 -7.50
CA THR A 19 5.16 4.22 -6.63
C THR A 19 4.79 4.01 -5.17
N ILE A 20 5.80 3.92 -4.30
CA ILE A 20 5.59 3.76 -2.86
C ILE A 20 4.75 4.89 -2.26
N ASP A 21 4.89 6.12 -2.77
CA ASP A 21 4.08 7.28 -2.37
C ASP A 21 2.59 7.05 -2.65
N GLN A 22 2.24 6.47 -3.80
CA GLN A 22 0.84 6.18 -4.14
C GLN A 22 0.25 5.08 -3.25
N VAL A 23 1.04 4.05 -2.92
CA VAL A 23 0.63 3.01 -1.96
C VAL A 23 0.52 3.61 -0.55
N GLN A 24 1.36 4.59 -0.21
CA GLN A 24 1.33 5.29 1.07
C GLN A 24 0.08 6.16 1.18
N GLU A 25 -0.29 6.87 0.12
CA GLU A 25 -1.56 7.58 0.04
C GLU A 25 -2.73 6.61 0.21
N ALA A 26 -2.75 5.47 -0.50
CA ALA A 26 -3.80 4.47 -0.34
C ALA A 26 -3.95 4.01 1.11
N CYS A 27 -2.84 3.84 1.83
CA CYS A 27 -2.85 3.56 3.26
C CYS A 27 -3.40 4.74 4.10
N ARG A 28 -3.06 5.99 3.74
CA ARG A 28 -3.58 7.20 4.39
C ARG A 28 -5.09 7.38 4.22
N TRP A 29 -5.61 7.02 3.04
CA TRP A 29 -7.03 7.07 2.70
C TRP A 29 -7.85 5.89 3.28
N ASN A 30 -7.23 5.00 4.07
CA ASN A 30 -7.83 3.74 4.56
C ASN A 30 -8.33 2.83 3.42
N VAL A 31 -7.71 2.90 2.24
CA VAL A 31 -7.99 1.98 1.12
C VAL A 31 -7.34 0.62 1.37
N ILE A 32 -6.17 0.66 2.00
CA ILE A 32 -5.41 -0.47 2.55
C ILE A 32 -4.93 -0.11 3.96
N ASN A 33 -4.54 -1.10 4.74
CA ASN A 33 -4.05 -0.92 6.10
C ASN A 33 -2.51 -0.87 6.15
N GLN A 34 -1.94 -0.45 7.29
CA GLN A 34 -0.48 -0.34 7.45
C GLN A 34 0.26 -1.69 7.30
N SER A 35 -0.37 -2.79 7.72
CA SER A 35 0.16 -4.15 7.51
C SER A 35 0.24 -4.48 6.03
N GLU A 36 -0.79 -4.12 5.27
CA GLU A 36 -0.89 -4.37 3.83
C GLU A 36 0.09 -3.50 3.05
N PHE A 37 0.24 -2.23 3.44
CA PHE A 37 1.29 -1.36 2.90
C PHE A 37 2.67 -2.00 3.05
N LYS A 38 2.96 -2.58 4.23
CA LYS A 38 4.23 -3.26 4.50
C LYS A 38 4.40 -4.53 3.67
N GLU A 39 3.33 -5.29 3.45
CA GLU A 39 3.36 -6.47 2.58
C GLU A 39 3.61 -6.11 1.12
N ILE A 40 2.93 -5.09 0.59
CA ILE A 40 3.05 -4.65 -0.81
C ILE A 40 4.42 -4.01 -1.08
N THR A 41 4.87 -3.12 -0.20
CA THR A 41 6.04 -2.27 -0.46
C THR A 41 7.33 -2.81 0.18
N GLY A 42 7.20 -3.72 1.14
CA GLY A 42 8.31 -4.18 1.99
C GLY A 42 8.79 -3.14 3.01
N GLN A 43 8.15 -1.96 3.09
CA GLN A 43 8.57 -0.87 3.98
C GLN A 43 7.54 -0.62 5.08
N GLU A 44 8.01 -0.13 6.23
CA GLU A 44 7.09 0.29 7.30
C GLU A 44 6.41 1.60 6.91
N TYR A 45 5.09 1.65 7.13
CA TYR A 45 4.32 2.85 6.88
C TYR A 45 4.80 3.99 7.81
N LYS A 46 5.39 5.03 7.22
CA LYS A 46 5.84 6.22 7.93
C LYS A 46 4.80 7.32 7.85
N THR A 47 3.99 7.47 8.89
CA THR A 47 3.26 8.71 9.13
C THR A 47 4.26 9.78 9.56
N ASN A 48 4.78 10.55 8.60
CA ASN A 48 5.43 11.80 8.93
C ASN A 48 4.37 12.71 9.57
N ASN A 49 4.59 12.99 10.85
CA ASN A 49 3.75 13.80 11.73
C ASN A 49 3.86 15.29 11.37
#